data_AF-A0A7S3K8S7-F1
#
_entry.id   AF-A0A7S3K8S7-F1
#
_cell.length_a   1.000
_cell.length_b   1.000
_cell.length_c   1.000
_cell.angle_alpha   90.00
_cell.angle_beta   90.00
_cell.angle_gamma   90.00
#
_symmetry.space_group_name_H-M   'P 1'
#
loop_
_entity.id
_entity.type
_entity.pdbx_description
1 polymer ?
#
loop_
_entity_poly.entity_id
_entity_poly.type
_entity_poly.pdbx_seq_one_letter_code
_entity_poly.pdbx_strand_id
1 'polypeptide(L)'
;YNGVNYSSWTKNQHIPIYCGSCWAQGTTSALADRFNILNWLRNNNTRAPQVGISAQSVLNCEAGGTCSGGQPASVYRFARTHGLAHASCENYIAHDVDDKELVCTDFNVCRDCKGPAPKEGETGFENCWSVPYKRYYVSGYRQVIGADMMKEELVNYGPIGCALEVTENLENNYDGGIYSEVNDSPSLNHEVSIVGYDVAEDGTEYWIVRNSWGTYWGDYGFFKIKMHEDNLGIETQCVAGYPTYNEPKLHEEIQ
;
A
#
# COMPACT_ATOMS: atom_id res chain seq x y z
N TYR A 1 -23.22 4.00 -6.92
CA TYR A 1 -22.01 4.86 -6.83
C TYR A 1 -22.44 6.32 -6.71
N ASN A 2 -22.03 7.03 -5.65
CA ASN A 2 -22.37 8.45 -5.43
C ASN A 2 -21.33 9.42 -6.05
N GLY A 3 -20.44 8.92 -6.91
CA GLY A 3 -19.40 9.70 -7.60
C GLY A 3 -18.21 10.13 -6.74
N VAL A 4 -18.11 9.68 -5.48
CA VAL A 4 -16.99 10.01 -4.57
C VAL A 4 -15.85 9.03 -4.75
N ASN A 5 -14.63 9.53 -4.92
CA ASN A 5 -13.41 8.73 -5.00
C ASN A 5 -12.64 8.78 -3.68
N TYR A 6 -12.44 7.62 -3.04
CA TYR A 6 -11.65 7.47 -1.81
C TYR A 6 -10.20 7.03 -2.07
N SER A 7 -9.85 6.73 -3.31
CA SER A 7 -8.53 6.26 -3.69
C SER A 7 -7.46 7.34 -3.47
N SER A 8 -6.38 6.95 -2.84
CA SER A 8 -5.08 7.59 -2.94
C SER A 8 -4.52 7.44 -4.37
N TRP A 9 -3.47 8.20 -4.70
CA TRP A 9 -2.91 8.20 -6.06
C TRP A 9 -2.18 6.89 -6.39
N THR A 10 -2.21 6.49 -7.67
CA THR A 10 -1.39 5.40 -8.21
C THR A 10 0.10 5.71 -8.02
N LYS A 11 0.88 4.70 -7.63
CA LYS A 11 2.32 4.83 -7.33
C LYS A 11 3.16 4.05 -8.35
N ASN A 12 4.46 4.36 -8.41
CA ASN A 12 5.45 3.60 -9.17
C ASN A 12 6.64 3.26 -8.29
N GLN A 13 6.86 1.97 -8.03
CA GLN A 13 7.94 1.46 -7.18
C GLN A 13 9.27 1.28 -7.92
N HIS A 14 9.27 1.32 -9.26
CA HIS A 14 10.44 1.02 -10.09
C HIS A 14 11.27 2.26 -10.44
N ILE A 15 10.96 3.41 -9.85
CA ILE A 15 11.67 4.67 -10.09
C ILE A 15 11.96 5.41 -8.77
N PRO A 16 13.06 6.19 -8.69
CA PRO A 16 14.04 6.49 -9.76
C PRO A 16 14.94 5.31 -10.14
N ILE A 17 14.98 4.27 -9.31
CA ILE A 17 15.69 3.01 -9.53
C ILE A 17 14.76 1.85 -9.15
N TYR A 18 15.13 0.63 -9.54
CA TYR A 18 14.34 -0.55 -9.17
C TYR A 18 14.39 -0.80 -7.66
N CYS A 19 13.21 -0.98 -7.06
CA CYS A 19 13.06 -1.39 -5.67
C CYS A 19 11.85 -2.33 -5.55
N GLY A 20 12.09 -3.56 -5.09
CA GLY A 20 11.09 -4.59 -4.80
C GLY A 20 10.26 -4.28 -3.54
N SER A 21 9.55 -3.14 -3.56
CA SER A 21 8.81 -2.59 -2.42
C SER A 21 7.29 -2.69 -2.57
N CYS A 22 6.80 -3.58 -3.43
CA CYS A 22 5.36 -3.83 -3.63
C CYS A 22 4.63 -4.07 -2.30
N TRP A 23 5.24 -4.83 -1.38
CA TRP A 23 4.73 -5.09 -0.04
C TRP A 23 4.44 -3.81 0.76
N ALA A 24 5.29 -2.78 0.64
CA ALA A 24 5.08 -1.48 1.27
C ALA A 24 4.09 -0.63 0.47
N GLN A 25 4.17 -0.65 -0.86
CA GLN A 25 3.33 0.18 -1.72
C GLN A 25 1.86 -0.25 -1.69
N GLY A 26 1.57 -1.54 -1.82
CA GLY A 26 0.22 -2.11 -1.73
C GLY A 26 -0.40 -1.84 -0.37
N THR A 27 0.32 -2.17 0.71
CA THR A 27 -0.15 -1.95 2.09
C THR A 27 -0.43 -0.48 2.39
N THR A 28 0.52 0.41 2.08
CA THR A 28 0.34 1.84 2.37
C THR A 28 -0.76 2.48 1.52
N SER A 29 -0.99 1.97 0.30
CA SER A 29 -2.08 2.41 -0.56
C SER A 29 -3.44 1.97 -0.02
N ALA A 30 -3.57 0.70 0.39
CA ALA A 30 -4.79 0.18 1.00
C ALA A 30 -5.14 0.95 2.29
N LEU A 31 -4.16 1.17 3.17
CA LEU A 31 -4.35 1.95 4.39
C LEU A 31 -4.71 3.41 4.13
N ALA A 32 -4.04 4.07 3.17
CA ALA A 32 -4.34 5.45 2.80
C ALA A 32 -5.80 5.60 2.34
N ASP A 33 -6.28 4.68 1.51
CA ASP A 33 -7.67 4.66 1.05
C ASP A 33 -8.65 4.45 2.19
N ARG A 34 -8.35 3.54 3.13
CA ARG A 34 -9.16 3.34 4.34
C ARG A 34 -9.19 4.58 5.23
N PHE A 35 -8.09 5.32 5.35
CA PHE A 35 -8.07 6.61 6.03
C PHE A 35 -8.92 7.66 5.30
N ASN A 36 -8.96 7.66 3.97
CA ASN A 36 -9.84 8.55 3.20
C ASN A 36 -11.32 8.25 3.46
N ILE A 37 -11.69 6.96 3.52
CA ILE A 37 -13.04 6.52 3.90
C ILE A 37 -13.36 6.98 5.34
N LEU A 38 -12.46 6.73 6.29
CA LEU A 38 -12.60 7.15 7.69
C LEU A 38 -12.79 8.67 7.79
N ASN A 39 -12.01 9.46 7.05
CA ASN A 39 -12.10 10.92 7.08
C ASN A 39 -13.40 11.43 6.50
N TRP A 40 -13.91 10.82 5.43
CA TRP A 40 -15.23 11.14 4.88
C TRP A 40 -16.35 10.87 5.89
N LEU A 41 -16.32 9.70 6.55
CA LEU A 41 -17.29 9.34 7.59
C LEU A 41 -17.24 10.31 8.79
N ARG A 42 -16.03 10.64 9.25
CA ARG A 42 -15.82 11.59 10.36
C ARG A 42 -16.19 13.04 10.01
N ASN A 43 -16.19 13.37 8.72
CA ASN A 43 -16.51 14.70 8.21
C ASN A 43 -17.96 14.78 7.68
N ASN A 44 -18.90 14.11 8.35
CA ASN A 44 -20.32 14.11 8.02
C ASN A 44 -20.61 13.79 6.54
N ASN A 45 -19.91 12.81 5.98
CA ASN A 45 -20.08 12.37 4.60
C ASN A 45 -19.75 13.47 3.57
N THR A 46 -18.80 14.35 3.91
CA THR A 46 -18.30 15.41 3.01
C THR A 46 -16.80 15.27 2.74
N ARG A 47 -16.33 15.90 1.66
CA ARG A 47 -14.94 15.81 1.22
C ARG A 47 -13.98 16.22 2.34
N ALA A 48 -13.02 15.37 2.63
CA ALA A 48 -11.95 15.61 3.59
C ALA A 48 -10.58 15.58 2.89
N PRO A 49 -9.51 16.11 3.51
CA PRO A 49 -8.16 15.97 2.98
C PRO A 49 -7.80 14.49 2.77
N GLN A 50 -7.26 14.20 1.59
CA GLN A 50 -6.76 12.86 1.28
C GLN A 50 -5.47 12.60 2.06
N VAL A 51 -5.31 11.35 2.47
CA VAL A 51 -4.14 10.84 3.17
C VAL A 51 -3.28 10.10 2.16
N GLY A 52 -1.98 10.39 2.18
CA GLY A 52 -0.96 9.50 1.64
C GLY A 52 -0.06 9.00 2.75
N ILE A 53 0.31 7.73 2.71
CA ILE A 53 1.25 7.13 3.68
C ILE A 53 2.60 6.94 2.99
N SER A 54 3.69 7.34 3.67
CA SER A 54 5.04 7.24 3.11
C SER A 54 5.50 5.78 3.08
N ALA A 55 5.62 5.23 1.88
CA ALA A 55 6.29 3.95 1.67
C ALA A 55 7.80 4.05 1.94
N GLN A 56 8.40 5.23 1.78
CA GLN A 56 9.82 5.41 2.06
C GLN A 56 10.11 5.36 3.55
N SER A 57 9.29 5.99 4.40
CA SER A 57 9.47 5.85 5.86
C SER A 57 9.29 4.39 6.32
N VAL A 58 8.45 3.60 5.65
CA VAL A 58 8.29 2.15 5.88
C VAL A 58 9.58 1.39 5.52
N LEU A 59 10.18 1.69 4.37
CA LEU A 59 11.49 1.13 3.96
C LEU A 59 12.61 1.56 4.90
N ASN A 60 12.68 2.84 5.22
CA ASN A 60 13.71 3.41 6.10
C ASN A 60 13.67 2.81 7.51
N CYS A 61 12.52 2.33 7.94
CA CYS A 61 12.33 1.65 9.22
C CYS A 61 12.46 0.12 9.15
N GLU A 62 12.70 -0.45 7.96
CA GLU A 62 12.67 -1.89 7.73
C GLU A 62 11.39 -2.53 8.30
N ALA A 63 10.26 -1.84 8.21
CA ALA A 63 9.00 -2.15 8.91
C ALA A 63 8.26 -3.38 8.35
N GLY A 64 8.98 -4.25 7.66
CA GLY A 64 8.48 -5.47 7.04
C GLY A 64 9.41 -6.04 5.98
N GLY A 65 10.45 -5.30 5.58
CA GLY A 65 11.41 -5.71 4.58
C GLY A 65 12.19 -4.52 4.04
N THR A 66 12.74 -4.70 2.85
CA THR A 66 13.60 -3.73 2.15
C THR A 66 13.22 -3.65 0.67
N CYS A 67 14.06 -3.04 -0.17
CA CYS A 67 13.96 -3.12 -1.63
C CYS A 67 14.18 -4.52 -2.20
N SER A 68 14.56 -5.51 -1.37
CA SER A 68 14.71 -6.92 -1.78
C SER A 68 13.49 -7.78 -1.46
N GLY A 69 12.35 -7.14 -1.15
CA GLY A 69 11.11 -7.81 -0.74
C GLY A 69 10.80 -7.61 0.74
N GLY A 70 9.59 -8.02 1.12
CA GLY A 70 9.10 -7.83 2.48
C GLY A 70 7.70 -8.41 2.70
N GLN A 71 7.27 -8.37 3.96
CA GLN A 71 6.02 -8.95 4.43
C GLN A 71 4.98 -7.86 4.74
N PRO A 72 3.87 -7.78 3.99
CA PRO A 72 2.79 -6.81 4.20
C PRO A 72 2.26 -6.77 5.64
N ALA A 73 2.05 -7.94 6.26
CA ALA A 73 1.55 -8.06 7.64
C ALA A 73 2.44 -7.32 8.67
N SER A 74 3.75 -7.25 8.44
CA SER A 74 4.69 -6.55 9.32
C SER A 74 4.50 -5.03 9.27
N VAL A 75 4.08 -4.48 8.12
CA VAL A 75 3.76 -3.05 7.99
C VAL A 75 2.56 -2.70 8.87
N TYR A 76 1.53 -3.55 8.89
CA TYR A 76 0.39 -3.36 9.77
C TYR A 76 0.77 -3.50 11.25
N ARG A 77 1.65 -4.45 11.59
CA ARG A 77 2.21 -4.56 12.94
C ARG A 77 2.96 -3.29 13.36
N PHE A 78 3.81 -2.76 12.48
CA PHE A 78 4.54 -1.52 12.71
C PHE A 78 3.59 -0.33 12.84
N ALA A 79 2.57 -0.23 11.97
CA ALA A 79 1.53 0.79 12.06
C ALA A 79 0.79 0.73 13.39
N ARG A 80 0.57 -0.46 13.97
CA ARG A 80 -0.08 -0.59 15.27
C ARG A 80 0.80 -0.11 16.43
N THR A 81 2.10 -0.38 16.38
CA THR A 81 3.01 -0.18 17.53
C THR A 81 3.79 1.13 17.49
N HIS A 82 4.10 1.64 16.30
CA HIS A 82 4.88 2.86 16.09
C HIS A 82 4.10 3.93 15.31
N GLY A 83 3.15 3.50 14.49
CA GLY A 83 2.41 4.38 13.58
C GLY A 83 3.21 4.70 12.31
N LEU A 84 2.49 5.10 11.26
CA LEU A 84 3.06 5.42 9.96
C LEU A 84 3.13 6.93 9.76
N ALA A 85 4.09 7.38 8.95
CA ALA A 85 4.24 8.78 8.57
C ALA A 85 3.44 9.12 7.31
N HIS A 86 3.02 10.39 7.19
CA HIS A 86 2.40 10.90 5.97
C HIS A 86 3.38 10.90 4.80
N ALA A 87 2.92 10.78 3.56
CA ALA A 87 3.76 10.79 2.36
C ALA A 87 4.58 12.08 2.17
N SER A 88 4.22 13.16 2.87
CA SER A 88 5.00 14.41 2.87
C SER A 88 6.16 14.43 3.86
N CYS A 89 6.28 13.42 4.73
CA CYS A 89 7.39 13.33 5.68
C CYS A 89 8.68 12.87 5.04
N GLU A 90 8.57 11.99 4.04
CA GLU A 90 9.70 11.47 3.27
C GLU A 90 9.20 11.05 1.89
N ASN A 91 9.80 11.64 0.86
CA ASN A 91 9.49 11.31 -0.53
C ASN A 91 10.04 9.92 -0.88
N TYR A 92 9.36 9.22 -1.79
CA TYR A 92 9.84 7.93 -2.26
C TYR A 92 11.07 8.06 -3.16
N ILE A 93 12.14 7.37 -2.79
CA ILE A 93 13.43 7.38 -3.50
C ILE A 93 13.84 5.98 -3.99
N ALA A 94 13.00 4.96 -3.76
CA ALA A 94 13.23 3.57 -4.19
C ALA A 94 14.58 3.00 -3.74
N HIS A 95 15.00 3.31 -2.51
CA HIS A 95 16.31 2.92 -2.00
C HIS A 95 16.22 2.59 -0.52
N ASP A 96 17.02 1.63 -0.08
CA ASP A 96 17.18 1.29 1.33
C ASP A 96 18.07 2.32 2.03
N VAL A 97 18.02 2.39 3.36
CA VAL A 97 19.00 3.22 4.09
C VAL A 97 20.32 2.45 4.13
N ASP A 98 21.37 3.02 3.52
CA ASP A 98 22.70 2.41 3.47
C ASP A 98 23.33 2.27 4.86
N ASP A 99 23.25 3.35 5.64
CA ASP A 99 23.82 3.41 6.98
C ASP A 99 22.84 2.85 8.01
N LYS A 100 23.21 1.71 8.61
CA LYS A 100 22.40 1.04 9.62
C LYS A 100 22.16 1.88 10.87
N GLU A 101 23.01 2.86 11.17
CA GLU A 101 22.78 3.79 12.29
C GLU A 101 21.66 4.79 11.99
N LEU A 102 21.33 4.98 10.70
CA LEU A 102 20.29 5.90 10.26
C LEU A 102 18.94 5.22 10.02
N VAL A 103 18.86 3.89 10.14
CA VAL A 103 17.62 3.10 10.03
C VAL A 103 16.63 3.54 11.12
N CYS A 104 15.41 3.84 10.71
CA CYS A 104 14.29 4.27 11.55
C CYS A 104 14.57 5.43 12.51
N THR A 105 15.54 6.29 12.21
CA THR A 105 15.73 7.54 12.97
C THR A 105 14.61 8.53 12.69
N ASP A 106 14.27 9.39 13.65
CA ASP A 106 13.25 10.44 13.46
C ASP A 106 13.52 11.26 12.18
N PHE A 107 14.79 11.50 11.87
CA PHE A 107 15.23 12.19 10.66
C PHE A 107 14.84 11.46 9.37
N ASN A 108 15.03 10.14 9.30
CA ASN A 108 14.68 9.35 8.12
C ASN A 108 13.21 8.91 8.11
N VAL A 109 12.45 9.19 9.17
CA VAL A 109 10.99 8.96 9.18
C VAL A 109 10.25 10.21 8.72
N CYS A 110 10.60 11.38 9.26
CA CYS A 110 10.00 12.65 8.89
C CYS A 110 10.98 13.81 9.06
N ARG A 111 11.30 14.49 7.95
CA ARG A 111 12.21 15.63 7.93
C ARG A 111 11.69 16.76 7.06
N ASP A 112 12.29 17.92 7.29
CA ASP A 112 12.20 19.07 6.41
C ASP A 112 13.60 19.64 6.21
N CYS A 113 13.78 20.40 5.13
CA CYS A 113 15.06 20.93 4.71
C CYS A 113 14.93 22.40 4.33
N LYS A 114 15.96 23.18 4.64
CA LYS A 114 16.03 24.59 4.27
C LYS A 114 16.91 24.78 3.05
N GLY A 115 16.46 25.62 2.11
CA GLY A 115 17.25 25.99 0.95
C GLY A 115 18.56 26.72 1.30
N PRO A 116 19.52 26.76 0.36
CA PRO A 116 19.41 26.34 -1.04
C PRO A 116 19.43 24.81 -1.23
N ALA A 117 19.02 24.35 -2.42
CA ALA A 117 19.16 22.94 -2.78
C ALA A 117 20.65 22.51 -2.77
N PRO A 118 20.96 21.25 -2.39
CA PRO A 118 22.32 20.75 -2.43
C PRO A 118 22.86 20.75 -3.87
N LYS A 119 24.18 20.77 -4.02
CA LYS A 119 24.79 20.56 -5.34
C LYS A 119 24.62 19.10 -5.76
N GLU A 120 24.76 18.85 -7.05
CA GLU A 120 24.78 17.49 -7.58
C GLU A 120 25.84 16.64 -6.87
N GLY A 121 25.41 15.48 -6.36
CA GLY A 121 26.26 14.56 -5.58
C GLY A 121 26.34 14.84 -4.08
N GLU A 122 25.80 15.95 -3.59
CA GLU A 122 25.67 16.23 -2.15
C GLU A 122 24.32 15.72 -1.61
N THR A 123 24.30 15.25 -0.36
CA THR A 123 23.05 14.80 0.28
C THR A 123 22.18 15.99 0.70
N GLY A 124 22.80 17.12 1.09
CA GLY A 124 22.13 18.28 1.65
C GLY A 124 21.57 18.09 3.06
N PHE A 125 21.90 16.97 3.72
CA PHE A 125 21.35 16.60 5.02
C PHE A 125 21.73 17.57 6.13
N GLU A 126 22.84 18.29 6.00
CA GLU A 126 23.27 19.32 6.95
C GLU A 126 22.29 20.50 7.05
N ASN A 127 21.44 20.71 6.05
CA ASN A 127 20.40 21.75 6.05
C ASN A 127 19.01 21.20 6.40
N CYS A 128 18.93 19.94 6.85
CA CYS A 128 17.69 19.26 7.19
C CYS A 128 17.60 18.98 8.69
N TRP A 129 16.38 18.82 9.19
CA TRP A 129 16.11 18.47 10.59
C TRP A 129 14.89 17.55 10.67
N SER A 130 14.81 16.75 11.75
CA SER A 130 13.63 15.93 12.02
C SER A 130 12.44 16.80 12.42
N VAL A 131 11.24 16.42 11.98
CA VAL A 131 10.01 17.18 12.23
C VAL A 131 9.03 16.33 13.01
N PRO A 132 8.44 16.84 14.13
CA PRO A 132 7.34 16.16 14.79
C PRO A 132 6.16 15.97 13.84
N TYR A 133 5.61 14.76 13.78
CA TYR A 133 4.59 14.41 12.80
C TYR A 133 3.42 13.67 13.44
N LYS A 134 2.25 13.75 12.76
CA LYS A 134 1.11 12.91 13.12
C LYS A 134 1.34 11.50 12.63
N ARG A 135 1.08 10.54 13.53
CA ARG A 135 1.18 9.12 13.25
C ARG A 135 -0.17 8.55 12.84
N TYR A 136 -0.14 7.70 11.83
CA TYR A 136 -1.30 6.96 11.31
C TYR A 136 -1.21 5.53 11.81
N TYR A 137 -2.12 5.14 12.69
CA TYR A 137 -2.10 3.84 13.33
C TYR A 137 -3.14 2.90 12.72
N VAL A 138 -3.02 1.61 13.06
CA VAL A 138 -4.12 0.65 12.93
C VAL A 138 -4.51 0.14 14.31
N SER A 139 -5.79 0.02 14.61
CA SER A 139 -6.26 -0.55 15.89
C SER A 139 -6.02 -2.06 15.94
N GLY A 140 -6.18 -2.71 14.78
CA GLY A 140 -5.90 -4.12 14.55
C GLY A 140 -5.74 -4.39 13.05
N TYR A 141 -5.33 -5.61 12.73
CA TYR A 141 -5.22 -6.12 11.37
C TYR A 141 -5.49 -7.62 11.35
N ARG A 142 -5.94 -8.14 10.21
CA ARG A 142 -6.29 -9.56 10.04
C ARG A 142 -5.89 -10.07 8.67
N GLN A 143 -5.77 -11.39 8.57
CA GLN A 143 -5.77 -12.06 7.28
C GLN A 143 -7.19 -12.14 6.71
N VAL A 144 -7.27 -12.07 5.39
CA VAL A 144 -8.50 -12.16 4.60
C VAL A 144 -8.19 -13.14 3.46
N ILE A 145 -8.94 -14.23 3.37
CA ILE A 145 -8.63 -15.33 2.44
C ILE A 145 -9.93 -15.78 1.79
N GLY A 146 -9.90 -15.97 0.48
CA GLY A 146 -11.03 -16.39 -0.33
C GLY A 146 -11.99 -15.25 -0.70
N ALA A 147 -12.66 -15.41 -1.84
CA ALA A 147 -13.48 -14.37 -2.44
C ALA A 147 -14.57 -13.82 -1.52
N ASP A 148 -15.28 -14.67 -0.77
CA ASP A 148 -16.38 -14.23 0.10
C ASP A 148 -15.89 -13.29 1.20
N MET A 149 -14.80 -13.63 1.88
CA MET A 149 -14.22 -12.79 2.94
C MET A 149 -13.62 -11.50 2.37
N MET A 150 -13.02 -11.57 1.18
CA MET A 150 -12.49 -10.38 0.49
C MET A 150 -13.63 -9.42 0.10
N LYS A 151 -14.73 -9.92 -0.48
CA LYS A 151 -15.91 -9.10 -0.80
C LYS A 151 -16.50 -8.46 0.46
N GLU A 152 -16.67 -9.23 1.53
CA GLU A 152 -17.17 -8.73 2.82
C GLU A 152 -16.28 -7.61 3.37
N GLU A 153 -14.97 -7.82 3.40
CA GLU A 153 -14.01 -6.85 3.93
C GLU A 153 -13.98 -5.56 3.08
N LEU A 154 -14.04 -5.68 1.75
CA LEU A 154 -14.09 -4.53 0.83
C LEU A 154 -15.34 -3.68 1.04
N VAL A 155 -16.51 -4.30 1.15
CA VAL A 155 -17.80 -3.59 1.32
C VAL A 155 -17.86 -2.89 2.68
N ASN A 156 -17.40 -3.54 3.74
CA ASN A 156 -17.54 -3.03 5.09
C ASN A 156 -16.44 -2.04 5.49
N TYR A 157 -15.21 -2.24 4.99
CA TYR A 157 -14.03 -1.54 5.50
C TYR A 157 -13.14 -0.92 4.42
N GLY A 158 -13.34 -1.28 3.15
CA GLY A 158 -12.57 -0.75 2.02
C GLY A 158 -11.35 -1.58 1.62
N PRO A 159 -10.44 -1.02 0.81
CA PRO A 159 -9.38 -1.76 0.12
C PRO A 159 -8.49 -2.63 1.00
N ILE A 160 -8.01 -3.75 0.46
CA ILE A 160 -7.14 -4.73 1.14
C ILE A 160 -5.83 -4.91 0.36
N GLY A 161 -4.76 -5.31 1.04
CA GLY A 161 -3.51 -5.74 0.39
C GLY A 161 -3.56 -7.23 0.12
N CYS A 162 -3.20 -7.68 -1.08
CA CYS A 162 -3.17 -9.08 -1.47
C CYS A 162 -1.90 -9.40 -2.24
N ALA A 163 -1.36 -10.58 -1.99
CA ALA A 163 -0.26 -11.12 -2.78
C ALA A 163 -0.80 -11.84 -4.02
N LEU A 164 -0.03 -11.80 -5.10
CA LEU A 164 -0.22 -12.66 -6.27
C LEU A 164 1.12 -13.04 -6.87
N GLU A 165 1.09 -13.98 -7.80
CA GLU A 165 2.19 -14.26 -8.72
C GLU A 165 2.15 -13.30 -9.91
N VAL A 166 3.26 -12.62 -10.17
CA VAL A 166 3.50 -11.92 -11.42
C VAL A 166 4.23 -12.85 -12.37
N THR A 167 3.60 -13.09 -13.52
CA THR A 167 4.15 -13.80 -14.67
C THR A 167 4.64 -12.81 -15.72
N GLU A 168 5.47 -13.28 -16.65
CA GLU A 168 5.90 -12.47 -17.80
C GLU A 168 4.69 -11.99 -18.64
N ASN A 169 3.64 -12.80 -18.71
CA ASN A 169 2.42 -12.47 -19.43
C ASN A 169 1.63 -11.34 -18.75
N LEU A 170 1.46 -11.39 -17.42
CA LEU A 170 0.82 -10.28 -16.70
C LEU A 170 1.65 -9.00 -16.82
N GLU A 171 2.96 -9.10 -16.63
CA GLU A 171 3.85 -7.93 -16.60
C GLU A 171 3.92 -7.21 -17.94
N ASN A 172 4.12 -7.95 -19.03
CA ASN A 172 4.47 -7.37 -20.34
C ASN A 172 3.32 -7.35 -21.34
N ASN A 173 2.28 -8.19 -21.16
CA ASN A 173 1.23 -8.36 -22.16
C ASN A 173 -0.16 -7.91 -21.70
N TYR A 174 -0.34 -7.50 -20.44
CA TYR A 174 -1.63 -6.94 -20.01
C TYR A 174 -1.88 -5.57 -20.65
N ASP A 175 -2.87 -5.50 -21.53
CA ASP A 175 -3.28 -4.29 -22.24
C ASP A 175 -4.74 -3.88 -21.99
N GLY A 176 -5.47 -4.66 -21.18
CA GLY A 176 -6.84 -4.37 -20.76
C GLY A 176 -7.69 -5.62 -20.54
N GLY A 177 -8.98 -5.41 -20.27
CA GLY A 177 -9.93 -6.50 -20.03
C GLY A 177 -9.75 -7.20 -18.69
N ILE A 178 -10.44 -8.34 -18.53
CA ILE A 178 -10.37 -9.20 -17.33
C ILE A 178 -9.28 -10.24 -17.55
N TYR A 179 -8.16 -10.08 -16.84
CA TYR A 179 -7.03 -10.99 -16.90
C TYR A 179 -7.37 -12.36 -16.30
N SER A 180 -6.85 -13.43 -16.91
CA SER A 180 -6.98 -14.79 -16.40
C SER A 180 -5.77 -15.63 -16.79
N GLU A 181 -5.08 -16.14 -15.79
CA GLU A 181 -3.98 -17.11 -15.92
C GLU A 181 -4.03 -18.04 -14.72
N VAL A 182 -4.71 -19.18 -14.90
CA VAL A 182 -4.85 -20.19 -13.84
C VAL A 182 -3.50 -20.87 -13.63
N ASN A 183 -3.04 -20.91 -12.38
CA ASN A 183 -1.87 -21.64 -11.96
C ASN A 183 -2.21 -22.46 -10.71
N ASP A 184 -2.10 -23.79 -10.78
CA ASP A 184 -2.40 -24.70 -9.68
C ASP A 184 -1.39 -24.62 -8.51
N SER A 185 -0.27 -23.91 -8.69
CA SER A 185 0.78 -23.74 -7.68
C SER A 185 1.48 -22.39 -7.84
N PRO A 186 0.77 -21.28 -7.59
CA PRO A 186 1.30 -19.94 -7.83
C PRO A 186 2.44 -19.61 -6.86
N SER A 187 3.54 -19.07 -7.39
CA SER A 187 4.64 -18.54 -6.56
C SER A 187 4.40 -17.06 -6.27
N LEU A 188 3.70 -16.76 -5.17
CA LEU A 188 3.44 -15.39 -4.72
C LEU A 188 4.74 -14.60 -4.62
N ASN A 189 4.88 -13.57 -5.46
CA ASN A 189 6.11 -12.78 -5.61
C ASN A 189 5.85 -11.27 -5.67
N HIS A 190 4.58 -10.84 -5.60
CA HIS A 190 4.18 -9.45 -5.70
C HIS A 190 2.99 -9.13 -4.79
N GLU A 191 2.89 -7.89 -4.33
CA GLU A 191 1.78 -7.38 -3.50
C GLU A 191 1.07 -6.23 -4.22
N VAL A 192 -0.25 -6.27 -4.24
CA VAL A 192 -1.13 -5.26 -4.84
C VAL A 192 -2.22 -4.86 -3.85
N SER A 193 -3.02 -3.85 -4.19
CA SER A 193 -4.23 -3.51 -3.43
C SER A 193 -5.49 -3.86 -4.22
N ILE A 194 -6.35 -4.68 -3.66
CA ILE A 194 -7.70 -4.92 -4.20
C ILE A 194 -8.59 -3.77 -3.72
N VAL A 195 -9.16 -3.03 -4.67
CA VAL A 195 -9.94 -1.82 -4.38
C VAL A 195 -11.44 -1.99 -4.61
N GLY A 196 -11.85 -3.11 -5.19
CA GLY A 196 -13.23 -3.43 -5.44
C GLY A 196 -13.39 -4.70 -6.27
N TYR A 197 -14.63 -4.94 -6.65
CA TYR A 197 -14.99 -6.04 -7.54
C TYR A 197 -16.23 -5.68 -8.34
N ASP A 198 -16.46 -6.42 -9.42
CA ASP A 198 -17.67 -6.33 -10.20
C ASP A 198 -17.95 -7.64 -10.95
N VAL A 199 -19.07 -7.68 -11.67
CA VAL A 199 -19.49 -8.80 -12.52
C VAL A 199 -19.70 -8.28 -13.94
N ALA A 200 -19.04 -8.93 -14.91
CA ALA A 200 -19.23 -8.63 -16.32
C ALA A 200 -20.61 -9.07 -16.82
N GLU A 201 -21.00 -8.60 -18.01
CA GLU A 201 -22.30 -8.94 -18.62
C GLU A 201 -22.49 -10.45 -18.86
N ASP A 202 -21.39 -11.17 -19.06
CA ASP A 202 -21.38 -12.63 -19.25
C ASP A 202 -21.40 -13.42 -17.93
N GLY A 203 -21.46 -12.73 -16.78
CA GLY A 203 -21.45 -13.33 -15.45
C GLY A 203 -20.05 -13.54 -14.86
N THR A 204 -18.97 -13.16 -15.56
CA THR A 204 -17.61 -13.28 -15.02
C THR A 204 -17.38 -12.31 -13.88
N GLU A 205 -17.15 -12.82 -12.68
CA GLU A 205 -16.75 -12.01 -11.53
C GLU A 205 -15.25 -11.66 -11.61
N TYR A 206 -14.89 -10.44 -11.27
CA TYR A 206 -13.50 -9.99 -11.29
C TYR A 206 -13.16 -9.01 -10.16
N TRP A 207 -11.90 -9.05 -9.73
CA TRP A 207 -11.30 -8.06 -8.84
C TRP A 207 -10.85 -6.84 -9.62
N ILE A 208 -11.00 -5.66 -9.02
CA ILE A 208 -10.40 -4.41 -9.48
C ILE A 208 -9.16 -4.18 -8.62
N VAL A 209 -8.00 -4.13 -9.26
CA VAL A 209 -6.71 -4.21 -8.57
C VAL A 209 -5.87 -2.98 -8.89
N ARG A 210 -5.38 -2.29 -7.86
CA ARG A 210 -4.37 -1.24 -7.97
C ARG A 210 -2.98 -1.87 -7.93
N ASN A 211 -2.21 -1.64 -8.99
CA ASN A 211 -0.80 -1.99 -9.05
C ASN A 211 0.10 -0.80 -8.64
N SER A 212 1.40 -1.05 -8.50
CA SER A 212 2.43 -0.09 -8.08
C SER A 212 3.49 0.14 -9.16
N TRP A 213 3.13 0.03 -10.44
CA TRP A 213 4.04 0.19 -11.60
C TRP A 213 3.77 1.46 -12.41
N GLY A 214 3.09 2.45 -11.81
CA GLY A 214 2.77 3.71 -12.45
C GLY A 214 1.54 3.65 -13.35
N THR A 215 1.05 4.83 -13.73
CA THR A 215 -0.20 4.97 -14.49
C THR A 215 -0.06 4.59 -15.97
N TYR A 216 1.17 4.36 -16.46
CA TYR A 216 1.39 3.95 -17.84
C TYR A 216 1.14 2.45 -18.05
N TRP A 217 1.12 1.66 -16.97
CA TRP A 217 0.91 0.23 -17.03
C TRP A 217 -0.57 -0.11 -16.85
N GLY A 218 -1.09 -1.05 -17.64
CA GLY A 218 -2.49 -1.49 -17.59
C GLY A 218 -3.49 -0.34 -17.80
N ASP A 219 -4.58 -0.36 -17.05
CA ASP A 219 -5.63 0.66 -17.07
C ASP A 219 -5.32 1.76 -16.03
N TYR A 220 -4.49 2.73 -16.41
CA TYR A 220 -4.04 3.81 -15.52
C TYR A 220 -3.38 3.33 -14.21
N GLY A 221 -2.65 2.21 -14.28
CA GLY A 221 -1.99 1.55 -13.15
C GLY A 221 -2.88 0.55 -12.42
N PHE A 222 -4.06 0.26 -12.96
CA PHE A 222 -4.97 -0.77 -12.47
C PHE A 222 -5.06 -1.92 -13.46
N PHE A 223 -5.55 -3.05 -12.98
CA PHE A 223 -5.95 -4.17 -13.82
C PHE A 223 -7.17 -4.86 -13.23
N LYS A 224 -7.82 -5.66 -14.06
CA LYS A 224 -8.90 -6.55 -13.64
C LYS A 224 -8.41 -7.98 -13.74
N ILE A 225 -8.77 -8.82 -12.78
CA ILE A 225 -8.40 -10.22 -12.77
C ILE A 225 -9.59 -11.07 -12.34
N LYS A 226 -9.85 -12.13 -13.08
CA LYS A 226 -10.98 -13.05 -12.85
C LYS A 226 -10.87 -13.65 -11.45
N MET A 227 -12.00 -13.73 -10.75
CA MET A 227 -12.09 -14.37 -9.43
C MET A 227 -12.07 -15.90 -9.55
N HIS A 228 -11.79 -16.54 -8.41
CA HIS A 228 -11.78 -18.00 -8.25
C HIS A 228 -10.67 -18.70 -9.07
N GLU A 229 -10.67 -20.04 -9.06
CA GLU A 229 -9.75 -20.87 -9.86
C GLU A 229 -8.25 -20.62 -9.58
N ASP A 230 -7.90 -20.17 -8.37
CA ASP A 230 -6.51 -19.88 -7.96
C ASP A 230 -5.74 -18.98 -8.96
N ASN A 231 -6.46 -18.07 -9.63
CA ASN A 231 -5.91 -17.16 -10.63
C ASN A 231 -4.76 -16.32 -10.07
N LEU A 232 -3.53 -16.73 -10.39
CA LEU A 232 -2.27 -16.22 -9.84
C LEU A 232 -2.21 -16.19 -8.30
N GLY A 233 -3.03 -16.99 -7.62
CA GLY A 233 -3.10 -17.06 -6.15
C GLY A 233 -3.66 -15.81 -5.46
N ILE A 234 -4.30 -14.88 -6.18
CA ILE A 234 -4.68 -13.56 -5.66
C ILE A 234 -5.62 -13.58 -4.44
N GLU A 235 -6.33 -14.69 -4.23
CA GLU A 235 -7.29 -14.86 -3.13
C GLU A 235 -6.71 -15.61 -1.91
N THR A 236 -5.43 -15.98 -1.95
CA THR A 236 -4.82 -16.89 -0.97
C THR A 236 -4.14 -16.19 0.20
N GLN A 237 -3.63 -14.96 0.00
CA GLN A 237 -2.89 -14.23 1.02
C GLN A 237 -3.20 -12.73 0.94
N CYS A 238 -4.22 -12.29 1.67
CA CYS A 238 -4.52 -10.88 1.85
C CYS A 238 -4.46 -10.44 3.32
N VAL A 239 -4.17 -9.16 3.54
CA VAL A 239 -4.13 -8.53 4.85
C VAL A 239 -4.89 -7.21 4.81
N ALA A 240 -5.69 -6.98 5.84
CA ALA A 240 -6.47 -5.77 6.03
C ALA A 240 -6.19 -5.15 7.40
N GLY A 241 -6.05 -3.82 7.46
CA GLY A 241 -5.85 -3.06 8.69
C GLY A 241 -6.97 -2.06 8.93
N TYR A 242 -7.26 -1.78 10.21
CA TYR A 242 -8.35 -0.88 10.60
C TYR A 242 -7.78 0.47 11.07
N PRO A 243 -7.94 1.56 10.29
CA PRO A 243 -7.26 2.82 10.54
C PRO A 243 -7.74 3.51 11.81
N THR A 244 -6.81 4.11 12.54
CA THR A 244 -7.11 4.97 13.69
C THR A 244 -6.04 6.06 13.83
N TYR A 245 -6.47 7.22 14.34
CA TYR A 245 -5.56 8.32 14.69
C TYR A 245 -5.07 8.24 16.15
N ASN A 246 -5.68 7.37 16.95
CA ASN A 246 -5.30 7.17 18.34
C ASN A 246 -4.32 6.00 18.44
N GLU A 247 -3.23 6.20 19.16
CA GLU A 247 -2.26 5.15 19.45
C GLU A 247 -2.94 3.99 20.20
N PRO A 248 -2.92 2.76 19.66
CA PRO A 248 -3.52 1.60 20.29
C PRO A 248 -2.81 1.23 21.59
N LYS A 249 -3.56 0.92 22.65
CA LYS A 249 -2.97 0.35 23.86
C LYS A 249 -2.54 -1.10 23.58
N LEU A 250 -1.31 -1.45 23.94
CA LEU A 250 -0.74 -2.77 23.70
C LEU A 250 -1.42 -3.91 24.48
N HIS A 251 -2.26 -3.59 25.48
CA HIS A 251 -2.89 -4.56 26.40
C HIS A 251 -4.42 -4.67 26.31
N GLU A 252 -5.07 -4.00 25.36
CA GLU A 252 -6.48 -4.30 25.07
C GLU A 252 -6.51 -5.51 24.13
N GLU A 253 -6.73 -6.68 24.73
CA GLU A 253 -6.98 -7.94 24.02
C GLU A 253 -8.08 -7.72 22.98
N ILE A 254 -7.84 -8.23 21.78
CA ILE A 254 -8.82 -8.27 20.70
C ILE A 254 -9.89 -9.26 21.15
N GLN A 255 -11.06 -8.77 21.59
CA GLN A 255 -12.29 -9.56 21.66
C GLN A 255 -12.94 -9.65 20.29
#